data_AF-A0A3M9YUA8-F1
#
_entry.id   AF-A0A3M9YUA8-F1
#
_cell.length_a   1.000
_cell.length_b   1.000
_cell.length_c   1.000
_cell.angle_alpha   90.00
_cell.angle_beta   90.00
_cell.angle_gamma   90.00
#
_symmetry.space_group_name_H-M   'P 1'
#
loop_
_entity.id
_entity.type
_entity.pdbx_description
1 polymer ?
#
loop_
_entity_poly.entity_id
_entity_poly.type
_entity_poly.pdbx_seq_one_letter_code
_entity_poly.pdbx_strand_id
1 'polypeptide(L)'
;MVEVMRRFDMGSAGFYPTVVHRKDRKTPIGDKWFCINFGNQKKAFVWQGSKKVYRLASGYDDVWVPQQPNDGDLVVEAAALEGPAMWIDPAIIDVIFVHGELRDALKAAGVARPFSFKKCKVI
;
A
#
# COMPACT_ATOMS: atom_id res chain seq x y z
N MET A 1 -0.14 -14.08 6.41
CA MET A 1 0.03 -12.68 5.95
C MET A 1 0.36 -11.75 7.12
N VAL A 2 -0.55 -11.52 8.07
CA VAL A 2 -0.29 -10.65 9.24
C VAL A 2 0.97 -11.07 10.01
N GLU A 3 1.17 -12.37 10.24
CA GLU A 3 2.38 -12.89 10.90
C GLU A 3 3.70 -12.63 10.14
N VAL A 4 3.64 -12.37 8.83
CA VAL A 4 4.81 -11.98 8.03
C VAL A 4 5.05 -10.48 8.19
N MET A 5 3.99 -9.67 8.09
CA MET A 5 4.06 -8.22 8.24
C MET A 5 4.55 -7.80 9.63
N ARG A 6 4.11 -8.49 10.69
CA ARG A 6 4.51 -8.24 12.09
C ARG A 6 6.01 -8.43 12.38
N ARG A 7 6.79 -8.96 11.43
CA ARG A 7 8.25 -9.10 11.55
C ARG A 7 9.00 -7.83 11.17
N PHE A 8 8.32 -6.87 10.57
CA PHE A 8 8.88 -5.62 10.09
C PHE A 8 8.47 -4.46 11.00
N ASP A 9 9.14 -3.31 10.85
CA ASP A 9 8.67 -2.07 11.45
C ASP A 9 7.36 -1.64 10.78
N MET A 10 6.25 -1.81 11.50
CA MET A 10 4.93 -1.45 11.04
C MET A 10 4.55 -0.02 11.45
N GLY A 11 5.37 0.68 12.24
CA GLY A 11 5.06 2.01 12.77
C GLY A 11 3.67 2.08 13.40
N SER A 12 2.87 3.04 12.94
CA SER A 12 1.48 3.26 13.35
C SER A 12 0.46 2.35 12.65
N ALA A 13 0.90 1.38 11.84
CA ALA A 13 -0.02 0.44 11.19
C ALA A 13 -0.58 -0.57 12.20
N GLY A 14 -1.90 -0.75 12.16
CA GLY A 14 -2.64 -1.62 13.07
C GLY A 14 -3.35 -2.76 12.35
N PHE A 15 -3.37 -3.94 12.98
CA PHE A 15 -4.13 -5.11 12.52
C PHE A 15 -5.27 -5.40 13.49
N TYR A 16 -6.51 -5.13 13.08
CA TYR A 16 -7.69 -5.27 13.91
C TYR A 16 -8.45 -6.54 13.54
N PRO A 17 -8.57 -7.52 14.45
CA PRO A 17 -9.39 -8.71 14.20
C PRO A 17 -10.80 -8.33 13.81
N THR A 18 -11.34 -8.98 12.79
CA THR A 18 -12.70 -8.72 12.30
C THR A 18 -13.36 -9.99 11.77
N VAL A 19 -14.69 -9.94 11.62
CA VAL A 19 -15.48 -11.00 11.01
C VAL A 19 -16.00 -10.48 9.67
N VAL A 20 -15.56 -11.09 8.59
CA VAL A 20 -16.06 -10.80 7.25
C VAL A 20 -17.24 -11.73 6.98
N HIS A 21 -18.39 -11.15 6.65
CA HIS A 21 -19.59 -11.91 6.30
C HIS A 21 -19.77 -11.96 4.79
N ARG A 22 -20.46 -13.01 4.31
CA ARG A 22 -20.99 -13.04 2.95
C ARG A 22 -21.99 -11.90 2.73
N LYS A 23 -22.44 -11.75 1.48
CA LYS A 23 -23.45 -10.74 1.09
C LYS A 23 -24.74 -10.80 1.93
N ASP A 24 -25.06 -11.96 2.50
CA ASP A 24 -26.21 -12.16 3.40
C ASP A 24 -26.06 -11.49 4.78
N ARG A 25 -24.87 -10.96 5.10
CA ARG A 25 -24.50 -10.35 6.39
C ARG A 25 -24.66 -11.26 7.60
N LYS A 26 -24.74 -12.58 7.39
CA LYS A 26 -24.95 -13.58 8.44
C LYS A 26 -23.91 -14.69 8.42
N THR A 27 -23.51 -15.15 7.24
CA THR A 27 -22.59 -16.28 7.11
C THR A 27 -21.14 -15.78 7.17
N PRO A 28 -20.33 -16.15 8.18
CA PRO A 28 -18.92 -15.79 8.23
C PRO A 28 -18.12 -16.42 7.07
N ILE A 29 -17.09 -15.71 6.62
CA ILE A 29 -16.11 -16.20 5.66
C ILE A 29 -14.85 -16.52 6.44
N GLY A 30 -14.32 -17.74 6.35
CA GLY A 30 -13.06 -18.15 6.98
C GLY A 30 -13.01 -17.97 8.51
N ASP A 31 -11.85 -18.22 9.10
CA ASP A 31 -11.72 -18.33 10.56
C ASP A 31 -11.15 -17.05 11.20
N LYS A 32 -10.27 -16.32 10.51
CA LYS A 32 -9.60 -15.14 11.07
C LYS A 32 -9.29 -14.10 10.01
N TRP A 33 -9.95 -12.95 10.12
CA TRP A 33 -9.66 -11.77 9.30
C TRP A 33 -9.08 -10.65 10.13
N PHE A 34 -8.32 -9.79 9.47
CA PHE A 34 -7.83 -8.56 10.04
C PHE A 34 -8.12 -7.41 9.08
N CYS A 35 -8.68 -6.33 9.60
CA CYS A 35 -8.65 -5.05 8.91
C CYS A 35 -7.29 -4.41 9.20
N ILE A 36 -6.62 -3.93 8.15
CA ILE A 36 -5.38 -3.17 8.28
C ILE A 36 -5.70 -1.67 8.27
N ASN A 37 -5.18 -0.95 9.26
CA ASN A 37 -5.07 0.50 9.22
C ASN A 37 -3.60 0.82 8.94
N PHE A 38 -3.30 1.62 7.93
CA PHE A 38 -1.91 1.91 7.56
C PHE A 38 -1.24 2.88 8.53
N GLY A 39 -1.97 3.90 9.02
CA GLY A 39 -1.51 4.87 10.04
C GLY A 39 -0.31 5.75 9.68
N ASN A 40 0.61 5.28 8.83
CA ASN A 40 1.84 5.92 8.43
C ASN A 40 1.61 6.74 7.17
N GLN A 41 1.75 8.06 7.27
CA GLN A 41 1.73 8.95 6.12
C GLN A 41 3.13 9.49 5.87
N LYS A 42 3.51 9.57 4.59
CA LYS A 42 4.79 10.15 4.17
C LYS A 42 4.58 10.86 2.84
N LYS A 43 5.15 12.05 2.70
CA LYS A 43 5.24 12.77 1.44
C LYS A 43 6.55 12.41 0.77
N ALA A 44 6.49 11.52 -0.21
CA ALA A 44 7.64 11.13 -1.02
C ALA A 44 7.26 10.86 -2.48
N PHE A 45 5.99 10.90 -2.86
CA PHE A 45 5.55 10.73 -4.24
C PHE A 45 5.89 11.95 -5.10
N VAL A 46 6.48 11.70 -6.28
CA VAL A 46 6.89 12.73 -7.23
C VAL A 46 6.09 12.60 -8.52
N TRP A 47 5.06 13.44 -8.66
CA TRP A 47 4.16 13.36 -9.80
C TRP A 47 4.84 13.75 -11.13
N GLN A 48 5.77 14.71 -11.11
CA GLN A 48 6.44 15.22 -12.33
C GLN A 48 7.26 14.12 -13.03
N GLY A 49 7.83 13.19 -12.27
CA GLY A 49 8.58 12.05 -12.80
C GLY A 49 7.71 10.85 -13.12
N SER A 50 6.47 10.83 -12.63
CA SER A 50 5.58 9.68 -12.70
C SER A 50 4.82 9.60 -14.01
N LYS A 51 4.52 8.37 -14.44
CA LYS A 51 3.74 8.04 -15.63
C LYS A 51 2.44 7.35 -15.23
N LYS A 52 1.46 7.41 -16.13
CA LYS A 52 0.15 6.77 -15.93
C LYS A 52 -0.50 7.18 -14.60
N VAL A 53 -0.41 8.46 -14.28
CA VAL A 53 -1.16 9.07 -13.19
C VAL A 53 -2.02 10.16 -13.78
N TYR A 54 -3.22 10.31 -13.25
CA TYR A 54 -4.09 11.43 -13.59
C TYR A 54 -4.47 12.16 -12.31
N ARG A 55 -4.71 13.46 -12.44
CA ARG A 55 -5.21 14.27 -11.32
C ARG A 55 -6.69 13.96 -11.10
N LEU A 56 -7.08 13.73 -9.85
CA LEU A 56 -8.48 13.56 -9.47
C LEU A 56 -9.27 14.85 -9.81
N ALA A 57 -10.49 14.69 -10.33
CA ALA A 57 -11.30 15.81 -10.81
C ALA A 57 -11.67 16.84 -9.72
N SER A 58 -12.19 17.99 -10.16
CA SER A 58 -12.46 19.22 -9.39
C SER A 58 -12.97 19.01 -7.96
N GLY A 59 -12.25 19.58 -6.99
CA GLY A 59 -12.54 19.49 -5.55
C GLY A 59 -11.37 18.97 -4.72
N TYR A 60 -10.39 18.32 -5.36
CA TYR A 60 -9.16 17.84 -4.74
C TYR A 60 -7.95 18.41 -5.49
N ASP A 61 -7.38 19.49 -4.96
CA ASP A 61 -6.13 20.00 -5.49
C ASP A 61 -5.00 19.03 -5.14
N ASP A 62 -4.13 18.77 -6.12
CA ASP A 62 -2.89 17.98 -5.98
C ASP A 62 -3.03 16.52 -5.53
N VAL A 63 -4.20 15.91 -5.73
CA VAL A 63 -4.40 14.45 -5.55
C VAL A 63 -4.32 13.71 -6.87
N TRP A 64 -3.46 12.70 -6.91
CA TRP A 64 -3.20 11.85 -8.07
C TRP A 64 -3.81 10.47 -7.90
N VAL A 65 -4.13 9.83 -9.02
CA VAL A 65 -4.66 8.47 -9.08
C VAL A 65 -3.85 7.66 -10.10
N PRO A 66 -3.37 6.46 -9.76
CA PRO A 66 -2.68 5.59 -10.70
C PRO A 66 -3.65 4.99 -11.75
N GLN A 67 -3.19 4.91 -13.00
CA GLN A 67 -3.88 4.29 -14.12
C GLN A 67 -3.10 3.06 -14.60
N GLN A 68 -3.20 1.94 -13.86
CA GLN A 68 -2.50 0.69 -14.17
C GLN A 68 -0.99 0.88 -14.42
N PRO A 69 -0.24 1.36 -13.40
CA PRO A 69 1.19 1.61 -13.52
C PRO A 69 1.98 0.31 -13.72
N ASN A 70 3.05 0.40 -14.50
CA ASN A 70 4.07 -0.63 -14.62
C ASN A 70 5.23 -0.38 -13.63
N ASP A 71 6.19 -1.31 -13.61
CA ASP A 71 7.44 -1.10 -12.88
C ASP A 71 8.17 0.14 -13.40
N GLY A 72 8.53 1.03 -12.48
CA GLY A 72 9.22 2.29 -12.73
C GLY A 72 8.32 3.46 -13.13
N ASP A 73 7.00 3.25 -13.28
CA ASP A 73 6.08 4.33 -13.66
C ASP A 73 5.80 5.29 -12.50
N LEU A 74 5.75 4.81 -11.25
CA LEU A 74 5.65 5.69 -10.09
C LEU A 74 7.04 6.06 -9.57
N VAL A 75 7.25 7.36 -9.37
CA VAL A 75 8.49 7.93 -8.87
C VAL A 75 8.30 8.42 -7.44
N VAL A 76 9.29 8.13 -6.60
CA VAL A 76 9.35 8.58 -5.22
C VAL A 76 10.72 9.16 -4.88
N GLU A 77 10.80 10.04 -3.89
CA GLU A 77 12.05 10.58 -3.35
C GLU A 77 12.79 9.52 -2.51
N ALA A 78 14.10 9.70 -2.31
CA ALA A 78 14.92 8.83 -1.44
C ALA A 78 14.35 8.62 -0.02
N ALA A 79 13.69 9.64 0.57
CA ALA A 79 13.02 9.55 1.87
C ALA A 79 11.94 8.45 1.93
N ALA A 80 11.46 7.97 0.78
CA ALA A 80 10.56 6.81 0.67
C ALA A 80 11.11 5.55 1.36
N LEU A 81 12.44 5.42 1.45
CA LEU A 81 13.15 4.25 2.00
C LEU A 81 13.31 4.28 3.53
N GLU A 82 12.95 5.40 4.18
CA GLU A 82 13.15 5.59 5.62
C GLU A 82 11.92 5.18 6.45
N GLY A 83 12.13 4.75 7.70
CA GLY A 83 11.02 4.50 8.64
C GLY A 83 10.20 3.23 8.31
N PRO A 84 8.87 3.25 8.60
CA PRO A 84 8.06 2.05 8.56
C PRO A 84 8.02 1.37 7.19
N ALA A 85 8.02 0.04 7.20
CA ALA A 85 8.05 -0.80 6.01
C ALA A 85 6.82 -0.66 5.10
N MET A 86 5.77 0.03 5.57
CA MET A 86 4.61 0.41 4.77
C MET A 86 4.07 1.77 5.15
N TRP A 87 3.57 2.51 4.15
CA TRP A 87 3.04 3.85 4.32
C TRP A 87 2.16 4.25 3.12
N ILE A 88 1.45 5.35 3.26
CA ILE A 88 0.67 5.98 2.19
C ILE A 88 1.15 7.41 1.95
N ASP A 89 0.99 7.91 0.73
CA ASP A 89 1.23 9.32 0.41
C ASP A 89 -0.11 10.05 0.26
N PRO A 90 -0.38 11.14 1.01
CA PRO A 90 -1.60 11.92 0.85
C PRO A 90 -1.80 12.49 -0.56
N ALA A 91 -0.73 12.65 -1.36
CA ALA A 91 -0.80 13.16 -2.72
C ALA A 91 -1.21 12.10 -3.76
N ILE A 92 -1.29 10.82 -3.41
CA ILE A 92 -1.76 9.76 -4.32
C ILE A 92 -2.70 8.77 -3.61
N ILE A 93 -3.89 8.55 -4.17
CA ILE A 93 -4.87 7.61 -3.62
C ILE A 93 -4.82 6.26 -4.31
N ASP A 94 -5.49 5.26 -3.73
CA ASP A 94 -5.54 3.86 -4.20
C ASP A 94 -4.16 3.18 -4.32
N VAL A 95 -3.17 3.70 -3.59
CA VAL A 95 -1.81 3.15 -3.52
C VAL A 95 -1.39 2.98 -2.06
N ILE A 96 -0.69 1.87 -1.79
CA ILE A 96 0.08 1.68 -0.57
C ILE A 96 1.52 1.41 -0.98
N PHE A 97 2.45 2.11 -0.36
CA PHE A 97 3.87 1.89 -0.57
C PHE A 97 4.39 0.89 0.45
N VAL A 98 5.29 0.01 0.01
CA VAL A 98 5.97 -0.97 0.86
C VAL A 98 7.45 -1.02 0.52
N HIS A 99 8.29 -1.27 1.52
CA HIS A 99 9.70 -1.53 1.29
C HIS A 99 9.89 -2.87 0.55
N GLY A 100 10.99 -2.97 -0.21
CA GLY A 100 11.29 -4.16 -1.01
C GLY A 100 11.36 -5.44 -0.17
N GLU A 101 11.92 -5.35 1.03
CA GLU A 101 12.08 -6.48 1.96
C GLU A 101 10.74 -7.04 2.43
N LEU A 102 9.76 -6.18 2.75
CA LEU A 102 8.40 -6.62 3.11
C LEU A 102 7.73 -7.32 1.93
N ARG A 103 7.87 -6.77 0.71
CA ARG A 103 7.38 -7.43 -0.51
C ARG A 103 8.01 -8.81 -0.69
N ASP A 104 9.32 -8.92 -0.50
CA ASP A 104 10.05 -10.18 -0.69
C ASP A 104 9.65 -11.23 0.34
N ALA A 105 9.46 -10.85 1.61
CA ALA A 105 8.95 -11.74 2.64
C ALA A 105 7.51 -12.20 2.36
N LEU A 106 6.62 -11.31 1.90
CA LEU A 106 5.27 -11.68 1.49
C LEU A 106 5.27 -12.63 0.29
N LYS A 107 6.22 -12.46 -0.64
CA LYS A 107 6.38 -13.34 -1.80
C LYS A 107 6.90 -14.72 -1.38
N ALA A 108 7.92 -14.76 -0.54
CA ALA A 108 8.47 -16.01 0.00
C ALA A 108 7.43 -16.81 0.80
N ALA A 109 6.53 -16.13 1.50
CA ALA A 109 5.42 -16.76 2.22
C ALA A 109 4.22 -17.14 1.34
N GLY A 110 4.27 -16.92 0.01
CA GLY A 110 3.20 -17.29 -0.92
C GLY A 110 1.93 -16.43 -0.83
N VAL A 111 1.96 -15.31 -0.12
CA VAL A 111 0.78 -14.45 0.15
C VAL A 111 0.80 -13.12 -0.62
N ALA A 112 1.79 -12.91 -1.50
CA ALA A 112 1.94 -11.66 -2.25
C ALA A 112 0.97 -11.49 -3.43
N ARG A 113 0.32 -12.56 -3.91
CA ARG A 113 -0.48 -12.56 -5.14
C ARG A 113 -1.54 -11.43 -5.21
N PRO A 114 -2.31 -11.13 -4.15
CA PRO A 114 -3.35 -10.10 -4.21
C PRO A 114 -2.81 -8.67 -4.38
N PHE A 115 -1.56 -8.40 -3.99
CA PHE A 115 -1.03 -7.03 -3.96
C PHE A 115 -0.57 -6.49 -5.31
N SER A 116 -0.31 -7.36 -6.29
CA SER A 116 0.13 -6.95 -7.64
C SER A 116 1.26 -5.91 -7.64
N PHE A 117 2.25 -6.08 -6.75
CA PHE A 117 3.31 -5.09 -6.49
C PHE A 117 3.98 -4.57 -7.77
N LYS A 118 4.20 -3.24 -7.80
CA LYS A 118 4.96 -2.55 -8.84
C LYS A 118 6.18 -1.89 -8.22
N LYS A 119 7.33 -2.00 -8.89
CA LYS A 119 8.56 -1.35 -8.44
C LYS A 119 8.45 0.16 -8.69
N CYS A 120 8.69 0.99 -7.67
CA CYS A 120 8.82 2.44 -7.85
C CYS A 120 10.26 2.79 -8.28
N LYS A 121 10.42 3.91 -8.98
CA LYS A 121 11.74 4.52 -9.23
C LYS A 121 12.03 5.50 -8.09
N VAL A 122 13.21 5.40 -7.50
CA VAL A 122 13.68 6.34 -6.47
C VAL A 122 14.56 7.39 -7.15
N ILE A 123 14.38 8.67 -6.79
CA ILE A 123 15.21 9.80 -7.23
C ILE A 123 15.79 10.58 -6.06
#